data_AF-A0A5P9CZ27-F1
#
_entry.id   AF-A0A5P9CZ27-F1
#
_cell.length_a   1.000
_cell.length_b   1.000
_cell.length_c   1.000
_cell.angle_alpha   90.00
_cell.angle_beta   90.00
_cell.angle_gamma   90.00
#
_symmetry.space_group_name_H-M   'P 1'
#
loop_
_entity.id
_entity.type
_entity.pdbx_description
1 polymer ?
#
loop_
_entity_poly.entity_id
_entity_poly.type
_entity_poly.pdbx_seq_one_letter_code
_entity_poly.pdbx_strand_id
1 'polypeptide(L)'
;MLASRGALSAGELRAPFDAAQPTISKHLKVLENAGLVRREINGRVHHFHLVADSMRQAEDWIARHRTFWEGALRNLESFVTDGQPELRATDGSDEDTE
;
A
#
# COMPACT_ATOMS: atom_id res chain seq x y z
N MET A 1 -15.56 3.73 -8.62
CA MET A 1 -15.65 3.64 -10.10
C MET A 1 -15.97 2.22 -10.55
N LEU A 2 -15.09 1.22 -10.44
CA LEU A 2 -15.44 -0.19 -10.73
C LEU A 2 -16.31 -0.83 -9.63
N ALA A 3 -16.00 -0.58 -8.35
CA ALA A 3 -16.78 -1.11 -7.22
C ALA A 3 -18.22 -0.59 -7.16
N SER A 4 -18.52 0.53 -7.83
CA SER A 4 -19.83 1.18 -7.84
C SER A 4 -20.61 1.01 -9.14
N ARG A 5 -19.94 0.67 -10.26
CA ARG A 5 -20.56 0.52 -11.60
C ARG A 5 -20.51 -0.91 -12.17
N GLY A 6 -19.86 -1.85 -11.49
CA GLY A 6 -19.87 -3.28 -11.81
C GLY A 6 -18.92 -3.67 -12.96
N ALA A 7 -19.17 -3.16 -14.16
CA ALA A 7 -18.42 -3.48 -15.38
C ALA A 7 -18.04 -2.20 -16.12
N LEU A 8 -16.77 -2.03 -16.48
CA LEU A 8 -16.34 -0.87 -17.29
C LEU A 8 -15.40 -1.33 -18.41
N SER A 9 -15.51 -0.68 -19.57
CA SER A 9 -14.58 -0.85 -20.67
C SER A 9 -13.28 -0.06 -20.44
N ALA A 10 -12.21 -0.45 -21.12
CA ALA A 10 -10.94 0.30 -21.08
C ALA A 10 -11.10 1.76 -21.54
N GLY A 11 -12.07 2.05 -22.41
CA GLY A 11 -12.39 3.41 -22.86
C GLY A 11 -13.06 4.25 -21.76
N GLU A 12 -13.99 3.67 -21.01
CA GLU A 12 -14.66 4.34 -19.88
C GLU A 12 -13.73 4.50 -18.68
N LEU A 13 -12.83 3.54 -18.47
CA LEU A 13 -11.80 3.64 -17.45
C LEU A 13 -10.79 4.74 -17.76
N ARG A 14 -10.65 5.19 -19.01
CA ARG A 14 -9.80 6.33 -19.37
C ARG A 14 -10.37 7.67 -18.94
N ALA A 15 -11.69 7.84 -18.94
CA ALA A 15 -12.31 9.15 -18.67
C ALA A 15 -11.83 9.84 -17.36
N PRO A 16 -11.60 9.12 -16.24
CA PRO A 16 -11.09 9.72 -15.01
C PRO A 16 -9.55 9.73 -14.86
N PHE A 17 -8.79 9.05 -15.72
CA PHE A 17 -7.34 9.01 -15.63
C PHE A 17 -6.73 9.79 -16.79
N ASP A 18 -5.84 10.73 -16.50
CA ASP A 18 -5.06 11.47 -17.50
C ASP A 18 -3.93 10.60 -18.11
N ALA A 19 -4.21 9.32 -18.31
CA ALA A 19 -3.29 8.28 -18.77
C ALA A 19 -3.71 7.78 -20.15
N ALA A 20 -2.72 7.52 -21.00
CA ALA A 20 -2.94 6.98 -22.33
C ALA A 20 -3.60 5.58 -22.28
N GLN A 21 -4.46 5.29 -23.26
CA GLN A 21 -5.17 4.01 -23.39
C GLN A 21 -4.26 2.75 -23.35
N PRO A 22 -3.05 2.75 -23.92
CA PRO A 22 -2.11 1.64 -23.79
C PRO A 22 -1.65 1.40 -22.34
N THR A 23 -1.47 2.48 -21.57
CA THR A 23 -1.07 2.43 -20.15
C THR A 23 -2.17 1.79 -19.32
N ILE A 24 -3.41 2.20 -19.50
CA ILE A 24 -4.57 1.62 -18.80
C ILE A 24 -4.73 0.14 -19.16
N SER A 25 -4.59 -0.21 -20.44
CA SER A 25 -4.65 -1.59 -20.91
C SER A 25 -3.55 -2.47 -20.27
N LYS A 26 -2.35 -1.92 -20.09
CA LYS A 26 -1.24 -2.59 -19.41
C LYS A 26 -1.55 -2.81 -17.93
N HIS A 27 -2.06 -1.81 -17.21
CA HIS A 27 -2.46 -1.97 -15.81
C HIS A 27 -3.59 -2.98 -15.65
N LEU A 28 -4.60 -2.96 -16.52
CA LEU A 28 -5.69 -3.93 -16.51
C LEU A 28 -5.19 -5.36 -16.73
N LYS A 29 -4.23 -5.56 -17.63
CA LYS A 29 -3.61 -6.87 -17.84
C LYS A 29 -2.83 -7.35 -16.61
N VAL A 30 -2.14 -6.46 -15.90
CA VAL A 30 -1.47 -6.81 -14.64
C VAL A 30 -2.49 -7.18 -13.57
N LEU A 31 -3.59 -6.43 -13.45
CA LEU A 31 -4.67 -6.73 -12.51
C LEU A 31 -5.41 -8.02 -12.84
N GLU A 32 -5.59 -8.34 -14.13
CA GLU A 32 -6.14 -9.61 -14.60
C GLU A 32 -5.19 -10.77 -14.25
N ASN A 33 -3.90 -10.64 -14.52
CA ASN A 33 -2.89 -11.64 -14.17
C ASN A 33 -2.79 -11.88 -12.65
N ALA A 34 -2.99 -10.83 -11.86
CA ALA A 34 -3.06 -10.93 -10.40
C ALA A 34 -4.39 -11.50 -9.88
N GLY A 35 -5.34 -11.81 -10.77
CA GLY A 35 -6.66 -12.34 -10.41
C GLY A 35 -7.59 -11.33 -9.75
N LEU A 36 -7.21 -10.05 -9.68
CA LEU A 36 -8.00 -8.98 -9.04
C LEU A 36 -9.16 -8.51 -9.91
N VAL A 37 -9.03 -8.66 -11.23
CA VAL A 37 -10.01 -8.25 -12.23
C VAL A 37 -10.28 -9.40 -13.20
N ARG A 38 -11.53 -9.55 -13.63
CA ARG A 38 -11.94 -10.48 -14.69
C ARG A 38 -12.30 -9.71 -15.94
N ARG A 39 -11.86 -10.22 -17.10
CA ARG A 39 -12.22 -9.70 -18.41
C ARG A 39 -13.38 -10.49 -19.01
N GLU A 40 -14.40 -9.78 -19.48
CA GLU A 40 -15.50 -10.31 -20.26
C GLU A 40 -15.48 -9.66 -21.66
N ILE A 41 -15.63 -10.46 -22.71
CA ILE A 41 -15.62 -9.97 -24.09
C ILE A 41 -17.07 -9.88 -24.58
N ASN A 42 -17.58 -8.66 -24.74
CA ASN A 42 -18.89 -8.40 -25.31
C ASN A 42 -18.72 -7.82 -26.72
N GLY A 43 -18.79 -8.69 -27.73
CA GLY A 43 -18.56 -8.33 -29.13
C GLY A 43 -17.13 -7.80 -29.34
N ARG A 44 -17.00 -6.51 -29.69
CA ARG A 44 -15.70 -5.84 -29.90
C ARG A 44 -15.18 -5.12 -28.64
N VAL A 45 -15.96 -5.10 -27.55
CA VAL A 45 -15.63 -4.34 -26.34
C VAL A 45 -15.21 -5.30 -25.23
N HIS A 46 -14.05 -5.02 -24.64
CA HIS A 46 -13.58 -5.71 -23.45
C HIS A 46 -14.11 -5.00 -22.21
N HIS A 47 -14.94 -5.69 -21.43
CA HIS A 47 -15.43 -5.25 -20.13
C HIS A 47 -14.58 -5.86 -19.02
N PHE A 48 -14.30 -5.06 -17.99
CA PHE A 48 -13.50 -5.46 -16.84
C PHE A 48 -14.35 -5.36 -15.57
N HIS A 49 -14.28 -6.41 -14.75
CA HIS A 49 -15.03 -6.57 -13.51
C HIS A 49 -14.07 -6.78 -12.35
N LEU A 50 -14.32 -6.14 -11.21
CA LEU A 50 -13.57 -6.46 -9.99
C LEU A 50 -13.99 -7.83 -9.44
N VAL A 51 -13.01 -8.62 -9.02
CA VAL A 51 -13.25 -9.88 -8.33
C VAL A 51 -13.22 -9.63 -6.83
N ALA A 52 -14.40 -9.61 -6.20
CA ALA A 52 -14.54 -9.27 -4.79
C ALA A 52 -13.73 -10.18 -3.87
N ASP A 53 -13.65 -11.48 -4.18
CA ASP A 53 -12.88 -12.44 -3.39
C ASP A 53 -11.38 -12.15 -3.42
N SER A 54 -10.83 -11.87 -4.60
CA SER A 54 -9.40 -11.54 -4.75
C SER A 54 -9.06 -10.20 -4.09
N MET A 55 -9.98 -9.24 -4.12
CA MET A 55 -9.82 -7.97 -3.40
C MET A 55 -9.76 -8.17 -1.89
N ARG A 56 -10.62 -9.03 -1.32
CA ARG A 56 -10.54 -9.40 0.11
C ARG A 56 -9.20 -10.06 0.44
N GLN A 57 -8.74 -11.00 -0.39
CA GLN A 57 -7.44 -11.64 -0.17
C GLN A 57 -6.28 -10.64 -0.19
N ALA A 58 -6.33 -9.65 -1.09
CA ALA A 58 -5.34 -8.57 -1.14
C ALA A 58 -5.40 -7.70 0.12
N GLU A 59 -6.61 -7.34 0.57
CA GLU A 59 -6.81 -6.59 1.82
C GLU A 59 -6.24 -7.34 3.04
N ASP A 60 -6.56 -8.62 3.17
CA ASP A 60 -6.04 -9.47 4.25
C ASP A 60 -4.50 -9.55 4.21
N TRP A 61 -3.92 -9.67 3.01
CA TRP A 61 -2.47 -9.71 2.84
C TRP A 61 -1.81 -8.38 3.25
N ILE A 62 -2.39 -7.24 2.84
CA ILE A 62 -1.91 -5.90 3.23
C ILE A 62 -2.04 -5.72 4.74
N ALA A 63 -3.15 -6.12 5.35
CA ALA A 63 -3.39 -5.99 6.79
C ALA A 63 -2.37 -6.80 7.61
N ARG A 64 -2.06 -8.03 7.18
CA ARG A 64 -1.00 -8.84 7.79
C ARG A 64 0.36 -8.15 7.71
N HIS A 65 0.72 -7.60 6.56
CA HIS A 65 1.99 -6.89 6.39
C HIS A 65 2.05 -5.61 7.23
N ARG A 66 0.96 -4.86 7.32
CA ARG A 66 0.88 -3.68 8.18
C ARG A 66 1.17 -4.04 9.63
N THR A 67 0.51 -5.09 10.15
CA THR A 67 0.70 -5.55 11.53
C THR A 67 2.16 -5.94 11.80
N PHE A 68 2.80 -6.61 10.84
CA PHE A 68 4.22 -6.95 10.90
C PHE A 68 5.11 -5.71 10.98
N TRP A 69 4.91 -4.74 10.09
CA TRP A 69 5.71 -3.50 10.07
C TRP A 69 5.49 -2.62 11.28
N GLU A 70 4.27 -2.55 11.81
CA GLU A 70 3.97 -1.84 13.05
C GLU A 70 4.71 -2.45 14.24
N GLY A 71 4.82 -3.78 14.32
CA GLY A 71 5.62 -4.45 15.35
C GLY A 71 7.11 -4.17 15.21
N ALA A 72 7.64 -4.25 13.99
CA ALA A 72 9.05 -3.94 13.72
C ALA A 72 9.39 -2.48 14.05
N LEU A 73 8.49 -1.54 13.72
CA LEU A 73 8.69 -0.12 14.01
C LEU A 73 8.61 0.17 15.51
N ARG A 74 7.70 -0.46 16.25
CA ARG A 74 7.65 -0.36 17.73
C ARG A 74 8.94 -0.87 18.38
N ASN A 75 9.49 -1.98 17.90
CA ASN A 75 10.76 -2.49 18.44
C ASN A 75 11.93 -1.54 18.16
N LEU A 76 11.95 -0.93 16.97
CA LEU A 76 12.94 0.08 16.64
C LEU A 76 12.81 1.32 17.53
N GLU A 77 11.57 1.78 17.77
CA GLU A 77 11.28 2.89 18.67
C GLU A 77 11.78 2.59 20.08
N SER A 78 11.44 1.42 20.65
CA SER A 78 11.96 1.01 21.97
C SER A 78 13.48 0.96 22.02
N PHE A 79 14.16 0.47 20.99
CA PHE A 79 15.62 0.44 20.93
C PHE A 79 16.25 1.84 20.93
N VAL A 80 15.66 2.79 20.18
CA VAL A 80 16.15 4.17 20.10
C VAL A 80 15.87 4.93 21.41
N THR A 81 14.73 4.67 22.06
CA THR A 81 14.33 5.33 23.30
C THR A 81 15.05 4.75 24.53
N ASP A 82 15.21 3.43 24.64
CA ASP A 82 16.00 2.80 25.72
C ASP A 82 17.52 3.02 25.55
N GLY A 83 17.95 3.38 24.34
CA GLY A 83 19.35 3.66 24.00
C GLY A 83 19.84 5.07 24.32
N GLN A 84 19.09 5.89 25.07
CA GLN A 84 19.61 7.12 25.69
C GLN A 84 20.08 6.78 27.12
N PRO A 85 21.33 6.30 27.32
CA PRO A 85 21.93 6.44 28.63
C PRO A 85 21.94 7.94 28.92
N GLU A 86 21.26 8.30 29.99
CA GLU A 86 21.40 9.55 30.70
C GLU A 86 22.91 9.89 30.71
N LEU A 87 23.33 10.74 29.77
CA LEU A 87 24.58 11.49 29.88
C LEU A 87 24.36 12.42 31.07
N ARG A 88 24.41 11.84 32.27
CA ARG A 88 24.65 12.58 33.50
C ARG A 88 25.97 13.26 33.24
N ALA A 89 25.85 14.55 32.99
CA ALA A 89 26.94 15.48 33.01
C ALA A 89 27.88 15.10 34.16
N THR A 90 29.01 14.49 33.83
CA THR A 90 30.23 14.71 34.59
C THR A 90 30.75 16.05 34.10
N ASP A 91 29.98 17.11 34.34
CA ASP A 91 30.52 18.46 34.27
C ASP A 91 31.08 18.76 35.65
N GLY A 92 32.35 19.11 35.64
CA GLY A 92 33.16 19.31 36.82
C GLY A 92 32.59 20.42 37.68
N SER A 93 32.50 20.17 38.97
CA SER A 93 32.50 21.21 39.99
C SER A 93 33.10 20.57 41.23
N ASP A 94 34.43 20.61 41.28
CA ASP A 94 35.19 20.80 42.51
C ASP A 94 36.40 21.66 42.11
N GLU A 95 36.08 22.89 41.72
CA GLU A 95 36.98 24.03 41.84
C GLU A 95 36.73 24.63 43.23
N ASP A 96 37.83 24.78 43.98
CA ASP A 96 38.03 25.53 45.22
C ASP A 96 37.32 25.08 46.50
N THR A 97 38.11 24.68 47.51
CA THR A 97 38.48 25.58 48.63
C THR A 97 39.39 24.88 49.67
N GLU A 98 40.57 25.50 49.87
CA GLU A 98 41.48 25.50 51.04
C GLU A 98 42.58 24.43 51.20
#